data_AF-A0A514MCV3-F1
#
_entry.id   AF-A0A514MCV3-F1
#
_cell.length_a   1.000
_cell.length_b   1.000
_cell.length_c   1.000
_cell.angle_alpha   90.00
_cell.angle_beta   90.00
_cell.angle_gamma   90.00
#
_symmetry.space_group_name_H-M   'P 1'
#
loop_
_entity.id
_entity.type
_entity.pdbx_description
1 polymer ?
#
loop_
_entity_poly.entity_id
_entity_poly.type
_entity_poly.pdbx_seq_one_letter_code
_entity_poly.pdbx_strand_id
1 'polypeptide(L)'
;IGRSAFDEFLKKYIATFKFQSIDTETFLEFLKANVPGIENQIDLNLWVVGTGIPLDAMEPDSAIYKKICSLSAEFKSGKLPSEEEVADWNGQEWELYLENLPTDVEASQ
;
A
#
# COMPACT_ATOMS: atom_id res chain seq x y z
N ILE A 1 -15.78 7.15 1.70
CA ILE A 1 -17.10 6.47 1.51
C ILE A 1 -17.28 5.14 2.25
N GLY A 2 -16.23 4.55 2.85
CA GLY A 2 -16.34 3.29 3.60
C GLY A 2 -16.36 2.04 2.72
N ARG A 3 -16.03 0.88 3.32
CA ARG A 3 -15.84 -0.38 2.58
C ARG A 3 -17.08 -0.86 1.83
N SER A 4 -18.24 -0.85 2.49
CA SER A 4 -19.49 -1.35 1.89
C SER A 4 -19.87 -0.58 0.63
N ALA A 5 -19.87 0.76 0.69
CA ALA A 5 -20.21 1.59 -0.46
C ALA A 5 -19.16 1.49 -1.58
N PHE A 6 -17.88 1.34 -1.23
CA PHE A 6 -16.82 1.13 -2.20
C PHE A 6 -16.94 -0.22 -2.91
N ASP A 7 -17.26 -1.30 -2.17
CA ASP A 7 -17.45 -2.63 -2.75
C ASP A 7 -18.67 -2.67 -3.69
N GLU A 8 -19.75 -1.96 -3.35
CA GLU A 8 -20.91 -1.80 -4.24
C GLU A 8 -20.55 -1.04 -5.52
N PHE A 9 -19.81 0.07 -5.39
CA PHE A 9 -19.28 0.81 -6.54
C PHE A 9 -18.41 -0.08 -7.44
N LEU A 10 -17.47 -0.85 -6.86
CA LEU A 10 -16.59 -1.75 -7.61
C LEU A 10 -17.36 -2.83 -8.37
N LYS A 11 -18.36 -3.45 -7.72
CA LYS A 11 -19.22 -4.44 -8.39
C LYS A 11 -19.96 -3.83 -9.57
N LYS A 12 -20.49 -2.62 -9.41
CA LYS A 12 -21.19 -1.90 -10.48
C LYS A 12 -20.23 -1.55 -11.62
N TYR A 13 -19.05 -1.02 -11.30
CA TYR A 13 -17.99 -0.72 -12.27
C TYR A 13 -17.63 -1.93 -13.13
N ILE A 14 -17.29 -3.07 -12.50
CA ILE A 14 -16.95 -4.30 -13.22
C ILE A 14 -18.14 -4.80 -14.05
N ALA A 15 -19.36 -4.78 -13.50
CA ALA A 15 -20.54 -5.25 -14.21
C ALA A 15 -20.86 -4.40 -15.45
N THR A 16 -20.64 -3.07 -15.37
CA THR A 16 -20.88 -2.13 -16.47
C THR A 16 -19.83 -2.26 -17.57
N PHE A 17 -18.55 -2.39 -17.22
CA PHE A 17 -17.44 -2.33 -18.18
C PHE A 17 -16.78 -3.68 -18.48
N LYS A 18 -17.33 -4.80 -18.00
CA LYS A 18 -16.84 -6.14 -18.37
C LYS A 18 -16.78 -6.28 -19.90
N PHE A 19 -15.66 -6.81 -20.39
CA PHE A 19 -15.38 -7.01 -21.81
C PHE A 19 -15.37 -5.72 -22.66
N GLN A 20 -15.11 -4.57 -22.04
CA GLN A 20 -14.96 -3.28 -22.70
C GLN A 20 -13.63 -2.63 -22.33
N SER A 21 -13.18 -1.69 -23.16
CA SER A 21 -12.08 -0.78 -22.84
C SER A 21 -12.65 0.60 -22.54
N ILE A 22 -12.11 1.27 -21.52
CA ILE A 22 -12.48 2.65 -21.17
C ILE A 22 -11.20 3.47 -20.95
N ASP A 23 -11.32 4.77 -21.13
CA ASP A 23 -10.27 5.72 -20.75
C ASP A 23 -10.53 6.29 -19.34
N THR A 24 -9.62 7.15 -18.91
CA THR A 24 -9.66 7.80 -17.61
C THR A 24 -10.85 8.75 -17.47
N GLU A 25 -11.20 9.49 -18.52
CA GLU A 25 -12.34 10.43 -18.50
C GLU A 25 -13.65 9.69 -18.27
N THR A 26 -13.87 8.59 -19.01
CA THR A 26 -15.03 7.70 -18.84
C THR A 26 -15.12 7.15 -17.41
N PHE A 27 -13.98 6.75 -16.82
CA PHE A 27 -13.95 6.31 -15.42
C PHE A 27 -14.33 7.43 -14.46
N LEU A 28 -13.82 8.64 -14.64
CA LEU A 28 -14.10 9.78 -13.77
C LEU A 28 -15.55 10.22 -13.82
N GLU A 29 -16.16 10.24 -15.01
CA GLU A 29 -17.59 10.48 -15.17
C GLU A 29 -18.41 9.41 -14.43
N PHE A 30 -18.04 8.13 -14.60
CA PHE A 30 -18.70 7.04 -13.90
C PHE A 30 -18.53 7.15 -12.37
N LEU A 31 -17.34 7.48 -11.88
CA LEU A 31 -17.06 7.68 -10.47
C LEU A 31 -17.95 8.78 -9.88
N LYS A 32 -18.00 9.97 -10.51
CA LYS A 32 -18.81 11.11 -10.05
C LYS A 32 -20.30 10.79 -10.06
N ALA A 33 -20.78 10.07 -11.07
CA ALA A 33 -22.19 9.68 -11.17
C ALA A 33 -22.61 8.66 -10.09
N ASN A 34 -21.70 7.80 -9.65
CA ASN A 34 -22.00 6.72 -8.71
C ASN A 34 -21.56 6.99 -7.27
N VAL A 35 -20.71 8.00 -7.07
CA VAL A 35 -20.21 8.44 -5.77
C VAL A 35 -20.39 9.96 -5.67
N PRO A 36 -21.64 10.43 -5.53
CA PRO A 36 -21.93 11.87 -5.55
C PRO A 36 -21.22 12.59 -4.40
N GLY A 37 -20.59 13.73 -4.72
CA GLY A 37 -19.85 14.55 -3.76
C GLY A 37 -18.44 14.04 -3.44
N ILE A 38 -17.91 13.06 -4.18
CA ILE A 38 -16.51 12.60 -4.02
C ILE A 38 -15.50 13.73 -4.28
N GLU A 39 -15.82 14.65 -5.19
CA GLU A 39 -15.00 15.82 -5.54
C GLU A 39 -14.85 16.80 -4.35
N ASN A 40 -15.74 16.74 -3.36
CA ASN A 40 -15.63 17.55 -2.15
C ASN A 40 -14.70 16.91 -1.10
N GLN A 41 -14.33 15.65 -1.27
CA GLN A 41 -13.51 14.88 -0.34
C GLN A 41 -12.08 14.69 -0.85
N ILE A 42 -11.92 14.59 -2.18
CA ILE A 42 -10.65 14.23 -2.81
C ILE A 42 -10.46 15.10 -4.06
N ASP A 43 -9.25 15.63 -4.24
CA ASP A 43 -8.85 16.23 -5.51
C ASP A 43 -8.58 15.13 -6.55
N LEU A 44 -9.59 14.77 -7.32
CA LEU A 44 -9.49 13.71 -8.34
C LEU A 44 -8.42 14.02 -9.40
N ASN A 45 -8.16 15.28 -9.69
CA ASN A 45 -7.16 15.65 -10.69
C ASN A 45 -5.75 15.38 -10.15
N LEU A 46 -5.48 15.82 -8.92
CA LEU A 46 -4.22 15.56 -8.24
C LEU A 46 -3.94 14.05 -8.11
N TRP A 47 -4.96 13.26 -7.77
CA TRP A 47 -4.81 11.80 -7.61
C TRP A 47 -4.57 11.03 -8.91
N VAL A 48 -5.06 11.54 -10.05
CA VAL A 48 -5.09 10.79 -11.31
C VAL A 48 -3.99 11.23 -12.26
N VAL A 49 -3.68 12.52 -12.31
CA VAL A 49 -2.65 13.07 -13.23
C VAL A 49 -1.58 13.90 -12.52
N GLY A 50 -1.73 14.11 -11.21
CA GLY A 50 -0.75 14.85 -10.42
C GLY A 50 0.58 14.11 -10.32
N THR A 51 1.61 14.85 -9.89
CA THR A 51 2.97 14.32 -9.70
C THR A 51 3.23 13.99 -8.23
N GLY A 52 3.93 12.88 -7.99
CA GLY A 52 4.26 12.43 -6.63
C GLY A 52 3.07 11.79 -5.93
N ILE A 53 3.15 11.67 -4.60
CA ILE A 53 2.07 11.14 -3.76
C ILE A 53 1.25 12.33 -3.22
N PRO A 54 -0.09 12.33 -3.39
CA PRO A 54 -0.95 13.36 -2.82
C PRO A 54 -0.80 13.50 -1.30
N LEU A 55 -0.90 14.73 -0.78
CA LEU A 55 -0.74 15.00 0.66
C LEU A 55 -1.83 14.36 1.54
N ASP A 56 -2.99 14.09 0.96
CA ASP A 56 -4.13 13.42 1.59
C ASP A 56 -4.08 11.89 1.44
N ALA A 57 -3.04 11.33 0.80
CA ALA A 57 -2.82 9.90 0.75
C ALA A 57 -2.48 9.38 2.14
N MET A 58 -3.32 8.46 2.64
CA MET A 58 -3.10 7.83 3.93
C MET A 58 -1.99 6.78 3.83
N GLU A 59 -0.95 6.92 4.64
CA GLU A 59 0.12 5.93 4.76
C GLU A 59 -0.41 4.68 5.51
N PRO A 60 -0.22 3.47 4.95
CA PRO A 60 -0.58 2.24 5.64
C PRO A 60 0.24 2.04 6.92
N ASP A 61 -0.42 1.73 8.03
CA ASP A 61 0.26 1.34 9.27
C ASP A 61 0.23 -0.19 9.45
N SER A 62 1.41 -0.80 9.58
CA SER A 62 1.56 -2.25 9.76
C SER A 62 2.46 -2.56 10.96
N ALA A 63 1.88 -3.24 11.96
CA ALA A 63 2.62 -3.72 13.13
C ALA A 63 3.67 -4.77 12.76
N ILE A 64 3.39 -5.62 11.77
CA ILE A 64 4.33 -6.64 11.28
C ILE A 64 5.53 -5.96 10.61
N TYR A 65 5.28 -4.97 9.74
CA TYR A 65 6.33 -4.19 9.10
C TYR A 65 7.23 -3.52 10.15
N LYS A 66 6.63 -2.81 11.11
CA LYS A 66 7.37 -2.15 12.21
C LYS A 66 8.23 -3.13 13.01
N LYS A 67 7.71 -4.32 13.32
CA LYS A 67 8.47 -5.37 14.01
C LYS A 67 9.68 -5.81 13.20
N ILE A 68 9.50 -6.08 11.91
CA ILE A 68 10.57 -6.54 11.02
C ILE A 68 11.65 -5.46 10.86
N CYS A 69 11.27 -4.22 10.60
CA CYS A 69 12.23 -3.11 10.53
C CYS A 69 13.02 -2.93 11.83
N SER A 70 12.37 -3.13 12.99
CA SER A 70 13.06 -3.11 14.29
C SER A 70 14.10 -4.23 14.38
N LEU A 71 13.77 -5.45 13.95
CA LEU A 71 14.71 -6.58 13.94
C LEU A 71 15.87 -6.35 12.97
N SER A 72 15.60 -5.82 11.77
CA SER A 72 16.65 -5.47 10.81
C SER A 72 17.61 -4.40 11.35
N ALA A 73 17.10 -3.43 12.12
CA ALA A 73 17.93 -2.40 12.73
C ALA A 73 18.87 -2.95 13.82
N GLU A 74 18.44 -3.98 14.55
CA GLU A 74 19.26 -4.65 15.57
C GLU A 74 20.46 -5.40 14.98
N PHE A 75 20.43 -5.70 13.68
CA PHE A 75 21.54 -6.36 12.98
C PHE A 75 22.87 -5.61 13.13
N LYS A 76 22.85 -4.26 13.22
CA LYS A 76 24.05 -3.45 13.48
C LYS A 76 24.77 -3.80 14.78
N SER A 77 24.03 -4.35 15.75
CA SER A 77 24.56 -4.81 17.04
C SER A 77 25.01 -6.27 17.05
N GLY A 78 24.99 -6.94 15.88
CA GLY A 78 25.30 -8.37 15.74
C GLY A 78 24.15 -9.29 16.17
N LYS A 79 22.96 -8.76 16.43
CA LYS A 79 21.79 -9.54 16.83
C LYS A 79 21.00 -9.98 15.59
N LEU A 80 20.81 -11.29 15.47
CA LEU A 80 19.92 -11.90 14.50
C LEU A 80 18.55 -12.17 15.14
N PRO A 81 17.45 -12.14 14.37
CA PRO A 81 16.17 -12.60 14.87
C PRO A 81 16.25 -14.09 15.22
N SER A 82 15.58 -14.49 16.30
CA SER A 82 15.53 -15.88 16.74
C SER A 82 14.71 -16.75 15.79
N GLU A 83 14.93 -18.07 15.82
CA GLU A 83 14.16 -19.04 15.03
C GLU A 83 12.65 -18.91 15.28
N GLU A 84 12.24 -18.64 16.52
CA GLU A 84 10.83 -18.44 16.89
C GLU A 84 10.25 -17.14 16.28
N GLU A 85 11.04 -16.08 16.18
CA GLU A 85 10.58 -14.79 15.62
C GLU A 85 10.35 -14.86 14.11
N VAL A 86 11.06 -15.75 13.43
CA VAL A 86 11.01 -15.93 11.98
C VAL A 86 10.25 -17.19 11.55
N ALA A 87 9.77 -18.01 12.50
CA ALA A 87 9.13 -19.29 12.22
C ALA A 87 7.94 -19.19 11.27
N ASP A 88 7.15 -18.11 11.41
CA ASP A 88 5.95 -17.84 10.63
C ASP A 88 6.17 -16.88 9.46
N TRP A 89 7.43 -16.48 9.18
CA TRP A 89 7.71 -15.57 8.07
C TRP A 89 7.46 -16.26 6.73
N ASN A 90 6.72 -15.59 5.86
CA ASN A 90 6.63 -15.93 4.46
C ASN A 90 7.68 -15.14 3.66
N GLY A 91 7.66 -15.31 2.33
CA GLY A 91 8.66 -14.68 1.47
C GLY A 91 8.73 -13.16 1.60
N GLN A 92 7.59 -12.49 1.83
CA GLN A 92 7.52 -11.04 1.92
C GLN A 92 8.17 -10.51 3.21
N GLU A 93 7.99 -11.18 4.35
CA GLU A 93 8.66 -10.78 5.59
C GLU A 93 10.17 -10.98 5.49
N TRP A 94 10.63 -12.05 4.83
CA TRP A 94 12.05 -12.26 4.56
C TRP A 94 12.65 -11.20 3.63
N GLU A 95 11.98 -10.91 2.52
CA GLU A 95 12.40 -9.85 1.60
C GLU A 95 12.49 -8.51 2.32
N LEU A 96 11.44 -8.15 3.07
CA LEU A 96 11.42 -6.92 3.85
C LEU A 96 12.57 -6.86 4.87
N TYR A 97 12.82 -7.95 5.60
CA TYR A 97 13.92 -7.99 6.55
C TYR A 97 15.27 -7.73 5.88
N LEU A 98 15.53 -8.42 4.76
CA LEU A 98 16.78 -8.33 4.01
C LEU A 98 16.99 -6.96 3.36
N GLU A 99 15.94 -6.36 2.79
CA GLU A 99 16.00 -5.02 2.20
C GLU A 99 16.23 -3.92 3.24
N ASN A 100 15.74 -4.13 4.46
CA ASN A 100 15.92 -3.20 5.57
C ASN A 100 17.20 -3.47 6.38
N LEU A 101 18.02 -4.45 5.99
CA LEU A 101 19.33 -4.61 6.60
C LEU A 101 20.18 -3.36 6.34
N PRO A 102 20.95 -2.92 7.34
CA PRO A 102 21.85 -1.79 7.18
C PRO A 102 22.91 -2.06 6.11
N THR A 103 23.14 -1.07 5.24
CA THR A 103 24.11 -1.20 4.13
C THR A 103 25.57 -1.23 4.59
N ASP A 104 25.86 -0.58 5.72
CA ASP A 104 27.16 -0.63 6.37
C ASP A 104 27.12 -1.65 7.51
N VAL A 105 27.66 -2.83 7.22
CA VAL A 105 27.93 -3.85 8.23
C VAL A 105 29.44 -4.05 8.23
N GLU A 106 30.12 -3.57 9.28
CA GLU A 106 31.50 -4.00 9.49
C GLU A 106 31.48 -5.51 9.76
N ALA A 107 32.29 -6.27 9.00
CA ALA A 107 32.44 -7.69 9.27
C ALA A 107 32.97 -7.85 10.70
N SER A 108 32.19 -8.49 11.57
CA SER A 108 32.68 -8.89 12.89
C SER A 108 33.94 -9.75 12.68
N GLN A 109 35.05 -9.31 13.26
CA GLN A 109 36.28 -10.12 13.34
C GLN A 109 36.09 -11.32 14.27
#